data_AF-A0A6L7X8D4-F1
#
_entry.id   AF-A0A6L7X8D4-F1
#
_cell.length_a   1.000
_cell.length_b   1.000
_cell.length_c   1.000
_cell.angle_alpha   90.00
_cell.angle_beta   90.00
_cell.angle_gamma   90.00
#
_symmetry.space_group_name_H-M   'P 1'
#
loop_
_entity.id
_entity.type
_entity.pdbx_description
1 polymer ?
#
loop_
_entity_poly.entity_id
_entity_poly.type
_entity_poly.pdbx_seq_one_letter_code
_entity_poly.pdbx_strand_id
1 'polypeptide(L)'
;MERRTLLKSGGIALFAAGGVLPPFIMRSVQAAEGPAAFERQKVLVTIFQRFGMDGLMAATPYDDERLAKLRPSLMLGRPGSGDPMARIDLDGRFGLHPAFAPLLPMFRDGDLAIVHAAGSPHNTRSHTEAQIWWESGTPGNHRTTDGWLNRALGAAEVRDGLPLRAIATTSERPRIFYGEHAAATLADADSLALSVADTGTADSLVGTLRALYSQASNELVRASGLSGLETARILSEARSARESGGSYPEGSAFAQSLSEIAYLIKANVGLQVAFAESRTAGENNRGTWDTHSNQAAPDGPFPLMADDFSRSLVAFFEDLGSLRDDVVVLTLTDFGRNVVENAGIGTAHGR
;
A
#
# COMPACT_ATOMS: atom_id res chain seq x y z
N MET A 1 6.60 53.89 -9.10
CA MET A 1 5.96 53.24 -7.93
C MET A 1 5.96 51.74 -8.16
N GLU A 2 6.77 50.99 -7.42
CA GLU A 2 6.95 49.56 -7.64
C GLU A 2 5.81 48.72 -7.04
N ARG A 3 5.35 47.68 -7.76
CA ARG A 3 4.33 46.69 -7.35
C ARG A 3 4.51 46.16 -5.92
N ARG A 4 5.76 46.08 -5.46
CA ARG A 4 6.13 45.59 -4.11
C ARG A 4 5.71 46.55 -2.99
N THR A 5 5.62 47.85 -3.28
CA THR A 5 5.18 48.88 -2.33
C THR A 5 3.68 48.83 -2.15
N LEU A 6 2.92 48.64 -3.25
CA LEU A 6 1.45 48.53 -3.24
C LEU A 6 0.95 47.29 -2.46
N LEU A 7 1.66 46.16 -2.58
CA LEU A 7 1.34 44.93 -1.83
C LEU A 7 1.66 45.05 -0.34
N LYS A 8 2.73 45.76 0.03
CA LYS A 8 3.10 46.00 1.44
C LYS A 8 2.22 47.05 2.11
N SER A 9 1.75 48.06 1.37
CA SER A 9 0.85 49.09 1.92
C SER A 9 -0.63 48.72 1.86
N GLY A 10 -1.06 47.87 0.91
CA GLY A 10 -2.45 47.41 0.78
C GLY A 10 -2.89 46.42 1.86
N GLY A 11 -1.98 45.53 2.31
CA GLY A 11 -2.30 44.51 3.33
C GLY A 11 -2.54 45.07 4.74
N ILE A 12 -2.01 46.25 5.05
CA ILE A 12 -2.14 46.88 6.37
C ILE A 12 -3.43 47.72 6.48
N ALA A 13 -4.03 48.13 5.35
CA ALA A 13 -5.23 48.98 5.35
C ALA A 13 -6.52 48.22 5.75
N LEU A 14 -6.56 46.89 5.63
CA LEU A 14 -7.77 46.11 5.97
C LEU A 14 -7.91 45.75 7.46
N PHE A 15 -6.83 45.81 8.24
CA PHE A 15 -6.89 45.47 9.67
C PHE A 15 -7.23 46.66 10.58
N ALA A 16 -7.18 47.90 10.07
CA ALA A 16 -7.36 49.10 10.89
C ALA A 16 -8.80 49.62 10.98
N ALA A 17 -9.77 49.02 10.28
CA ALA A 17 -11.14 49.55 10.24
C ALA A 17 -12.21 48.45 10.20
N GLY A 18 -12.26 47.56 11.21
CA GLY A 18 -13.46 46.80 11.61
C GLY A 18 -14.35 46.22 10.50
N GLY A 19 -13.79 45.86 9.35
CA GLY A 19 -14.54 45.60 8.13
C GLY A 19 -14.87 44.13 7.98
N VAL A 20 -16.15 43.82 7.78
CA VAL A 20 -16.61 42.50 7.32
C VAL A 20 -15.91 42.20 5.99
N LEU A 21 -15.15 41.11 5.95
CA LEU A 21 -14.49 40.67 4.71
C LEU A 21 -15.54 40.42 3.62
N PRO A 22 -15.33 40.90 2.38
CA PRO A 22 -16.22 40.61 1.28
C PRO A 22 -16.41 39.10 1.10
N PRO A 23 -17.62 38.60 0.78
CA PRO A 23 -17.91 37.17 0.65
C PRO A 23 -17.02 36.43 -0.35
N PHE A 24 -16.47 37.13 -1.35
CA PHE A 24 -15.53 36.55 -2.32
C PHE A 24 -14.12 36.35 -1.74
N ILE A 25 -13.70 37.18 -0.78
CA ILE A 25 -12.45 36.99 -0.03
C ILE A 25 -12.64 35.86 0.98
N MET A 26 -13.79 35.82 1.68
CA MET A 26 -14.15 34.69 2.55
C MET A 26 -14.21 33.37 1.78
N ARG A 27 -14.81 33.35 0.57
CA ARG A 27 -14.84 32.16 -0.30
C ARG A 27 -13.46 31.75 -0.82
N SER A 28 -12.54 32.69 -1.05
CA SER A 28 -11.18 32.35 -1.49
C SER A 28 -10.29 31.91 -0.34
N VAL A 29 -10.52 32.41 0.88
CA VAL A 29 -9.93 31.87 2.12
C VAL A 29 -10.48 30.46 2.39
N GLN A 30 -11.80 30.26 2.24
CA GLN A 30 -12.47 28.98 2.47
C GLN A 30 -12.27 27.95 1.33
N ALA A 31 -11.85 28.39 0.13
CA ALA A 31 -11.40 27.53 -0.96
C ALA A 31 -9.87 27.31 -0.93
N ALA A 32 -9.11 28.19 -0.27
CA ALA A 32 -7.70 27.99 0.06
C ALA A 32 -7.55 27.08 1.30
N GLU A 33 -8.54 27.10 2.20
CA GLU A 33 -8.81 26.04 3.15
C GLU A 33 -9.43 24.87 2.39
N GLY A 34 -8.61 24.08 1.70
CA GLY A 34 -8.98 22.68 1.41
C GLY A 34 -9.43 21.98 2.71
N PRO A 35 -10.03 20.76 2.64
CA PRO A 35 -10.45 20.04 3.84
C PRO A 35 -9.37 20.15 4.91
N ALA A 36 -9.74 20.65 6.10
CA ALA A 36 -8.79 21.05 7.13
C ALA A 36 -7.71 19.97 7.26
N ALA A 37 -6.46 20.32 6.94
CA ALA A 37 -5.37 19.37 6.98
C ALA A 37 -5.33 18.77 8.40
N PHE A 38 -5.64 17.48 8.52
CA PHE A 38 -5.61 16.80 9.81
C PHE A 38 -4.19 16.88 10.39
N GLU A 39 -4.03 16.83 11.71
CA GLU A 39 -2.69 16.62 12.25
C GLU A 39 -2.11 15.36 11.62
N ARG A 40 -0.94 15.50 10.96
CA ARG A 40 -0.30 14.38 10.25
C ARG A 40 -0.07 13.24 11.23
N GLN A 41 -0.52 12.06 10.84
CA GLN A 41 -0.40 10.83 11.62
C GLN A 41 0.56 9.88 10.95
N LYS A 42 1.16 9.01 11.77
CA LYS A 42 1.93 7.89 11.25
C LYS A 42 1.00 6.92 10.54
N VAL A 43 1.42 6.43 9.38
CA VAL A 43 0.64 5.53 8.54
C VAL A 43 1.31 4.16 8.50
N LEU A 44 0.55 3.11 8.77
CA LEU A 44 0.97 1.73 8.55
C LEU A 44 0.44 1.24 7.20
N VAL A 45 1.33 0.98 6.25
CA VAL A 45 1.00 0.35 4.98
C VAL A 45 1.34 -1.13 5.05
N THR A 46 0.33 -1.99 5.01
CA THR A 46 0.51 -3.45 5.02
C THR A 46 0.40 -3.98 3.59
N ILE A 47 1.43 -4.71 3.16
CA ILE A 47 1.50 -5.28 1.81
C ILE A 47 1.51 -6.80 1.91
N PHE A 48 0.51 -7.44 1.33
CA PHE A 48 0.43 -8.90 1.27
C PHE A 48 1.00 -9.40 -0.06
N GLN A 49 2.18 -10.02 -0.01
CA GLN A 49 2.76 -10.82 -1.10
C GLN A 49 2.03 -12.16 -1.15
N ARG A 50 0.99 -12.25 -1.97
CA ARG A 50 0.09 -13.41 -2.01
C ARG A 50 0.78 -14.60 -2.66
N PHE A 51 0.52 -15.78 -2.12
CA PHE A 51 0.90 -17.08 -2.68
C PHE A 51 2.31 -17.60 -2.37
N GLY A 52 2.91 -17.12 -1.29
CA GLY A 52 4.05 -17.74 -0.64
C GLY A 52 5.38 -17.39 -1.29
N MET A 53 5.85 -16.17 -1.07
CA MET A 53 7.17 -15.71 -1.53
C MET A 53 8.30 -16.53 -0.90
N ASP A 54 9.25 -16.98 -1.72
CA ASP A 54 10.42 -17.73 -1.23
C ASP A 54 11.47 -16.82 -0.58
N GLY A 55 11.36 -16.64 0.74
CA GLY A 55 12.32 -15.82 1.50
C GLY A 55 13.78 -16.30 1.40
N LEU A 56 14.02 -17.60 1.21
CA LEU A 56 15.37 -18.14 1.02
C LEU A 56 15.91 -17.87 -0.39
N MET A 57 15.05 -17.61 -1.37
CA MET A 57 15.45 -17.10 -2.68
C MET A 57 15.66 -15.59 -2.66
N ALA A 58 14.82 -14.85 -1.93
CA ALA A 58 14.90 -13.40 -1.84
C ALA A 58 16.19 -12.93 -1.15
N ALA A 59 16.51 -13.51 0.01
CA ALA A 59 17.71 -13.22 0.79
C ALA A 59 18.34 -14.53 1.26
N THR A 60 19.30 -15.03 0.49
CA THR A 60 19.91 -16.35 0.67
C THR A 60 21.14 -16.28 1.57
N PRO A 61 21.29 -17.11 2.61
CA PRO A 61 22.59 -17.31 3.27
C PRO A 61 23.52 -18.07 2.32
N TYR A 62 24.27 -17.34 1.48
CA TYR A 62 24.89 -17.91 0.27
C TYR A 62 26.08 -18.83 0.52
N ASP A 63 26.64 -18.80 1.74
CA ASP A 63 27.72 -19.68 2.18
C ASP A 63 27.24 -20.96 2.90
N ASP A 64 25.93 -21.17 3.01
CA ASP A 64 25.38 -22.39 3.64
C ASP A 64 25.48 -23.60 2.69
N GLU A 65 26.46 -24.48 2.96
CA GLU A 65 26.67 -25.71 2.20
C GLU A 65 25.48 -26.69 2.26
N ARG A 66 24.74 -26.70 3.37
CA ARG A 66 23.56 -27.58 3.51
C ARG A 66 22.44 -27.04 2.64
N LEU A 67 22.20 -25.74 2.65
CA LEU A 67 21.23 -25.12 1.76
C LEU A 67 21.59 -25.39 0.29
N ALA A 68 22.88 -25.28 -0.07
CA ALA A 68 23.32 -25.58 -1.41
C ALA A 68 23.07 -27.02 -1.86
N LYS A 69 23.21 -28.00 -0.96
CA LYS A 69 22.85 -29.40 -1.23
C LYS A 69 21.35 -29.62 -1.36
N LEU A 70 20.54 -28.81 -0.68
CA LEU A 70 19.06 -28.90 -0.72
C LEU A 70 18.44 -28.12 -1.89
N ARG A 71 19.19 -27.17 -2.46
CA ARG A 71 18.77 -26.28 -3.55
C ARG A 71 19.82 -26.19 -4.68
N PRO A 72 20.30 -27.31 -5.24
CA PRO A 72 21.42 -27.29 -6.19
C PRO A 72 21.15 -26.44 -7.44
N SER A 73 19.89 -26.29 -7.86
CA SER A 73 19.50 -25.52 -9.04
C SER A 73 19.02 -24.11 -8.68
N LEU A 74 18.61 -23.85 -7.43
CA LEU A 74 18.15 -22.54 -6.97
C LEU A 74 19.24 -21.70 -6.29
N MET A 75 20.40 -22.29 -5.98
CA MET A 75 21.57 -21.52 -5.55
C MET A 75 22.17 -20.76 -6.73
N LEU A 76 21.71 -19.53 -6.92
CA LEU A 76 22.32 -18.55 -7.83
C LEU A 76 23.83 -18.32 -7.57
N GLY A 77 24.51 -17.57 -8.45
CA GLY A 77 25.91 -17.20 -8.28
C GLY A 77 26.21 -16.49 -6.94
N ARG A 78 27.42 -16.70 -6.41
CA ARG A 78 27.92 -15.96 -5.24
C ARG A 78 28.18 -14.49 -5.59
N PRO A 79 28.09 -13.56 -4.62
CA PRO A 79 28.50 -12.19 -4.86
C PRO A 79 29.91 -12.10 -5.45
N GLY A 80 30.07 -11.30 -6.51
CA GLY A 80 31.34 -11.13 -7.21
C GLY A 80 31.81 -12.29 -8.09
N SER A 81 30.99 -13.33 -8.31
CA SER A 81 31.38 -14.47 -9.16
C SER A 81 31.45 -14.17 -10.66
N GLY A 82 30.91 -13.03 -11.11
CA GLY A 82 30.77 -12.69 -12.53
C GLY A 82 29.59 -13.38 -13.23
N ASP A 83 28.79 -14.17 -12.51
CA ASP A 83 27.53 -14.72 -13.01
C ASP A 83 26.51 -13.58 -13.21
N PRO A 84 25.81 -13.49 -14.36
CA PRO A 84 24.75 -12.49 -14.58
C PRO A 84 23.63 -12.54 -13.52
N MET A 85 23.38 -13.69 -12.92
CA MET A 85 22.43 -13.91 -11.83
C MET A 85 23.09 -13.94 -10.45
N ALA A 86 24.33 -13.48 -10.32
CA ALA A 86 25.00 -13.41 -9.04
C ALA A 86 24.17 -12.61 -8.02
N ARG A 87 24.05 -13.16 -6.81
CA ARG A 87 23.43 -12.45 -5.69
C ARG A 87 24.24 -11.19 -5.34
N ILE A 88 23.55 -10.22 -4.77
CA ILE A 88 24.13 -8.99 -4.26
C ILE A 88 24.45 -9.19 -2.79
N ASP A 89 25.69 -8.97 -2.39
CA ASP A 89 26.08 -9.07 -0.98
C ASP A 89 25.37 -8.02 -0.13
N LEU A 90 24.71 -8.45 0.95
CA LEU A 90 24.06 -7.58 1.93
C LEU A 90 24.99 -7.27 3.10
N ASP A 91 25.63 -8.28 3.67
CA ASP A 91 26.33 -8.20 4.96
C ASP A 91 27.51 -9.18 5.11
N GLY A 92 27.97 -9.80 4.02
CA GLY A 92 29.01 -10.83 4.03
C GLY A 92 28.50 -12.23 4.39
N ARG A 93 27.20 -12.41 4.64
CA ARG A 93 26.56 -13.70 4.95
C ARG A 93 25.32 -13.95 4.09
N PHE A 94 24.48 -12.93 3.91
CA PHE A 94 23.27 -12.98 3.12
C PHE A 94 23.46 -12.29 1.78
N GLY A 95 22.86 -12.88 0.75
CA GLY A 95 22.89 -12.40 -0.61
C GLY A 95 21.47 -12.13 -1.08
N LEU A 96 21.20 -10.89 -1.46
CA LEU A 96 19.94 -10.47 -2.04
C LEU A 96 19.84 -10.96 -3.48
N HIS A 97 18.67 -11.45 -3.87
CA HIS A 97 18.36 -11.78 -5.25
C HIS A 97 18.58 -10.54 -6.16
N PRO A 98 19.22 -10.67 -7.33
CA PRO A 98 19.53 -9.50 -8.18
C PRO A 98 18.29 -8.72 -8.63
N ALA A 99 17.15 -9.37 -8.80
CA ALA A 99 15.89 -8.67 -9.10
C ALA A 99 15.38 -7.75 -7.98
N PHE A 100 15.87 -7.88 -6.74
CA PHE A 100 15.62 -6.92 -5.66
C PHE A 100 16.69 -5.82 -5.58
N ALA A 101 17.61 -5.72 -6.55
CA ALA A 101 18.65 -4.68 -6.58
C ALA A 101 18.15 -3.25 -6.30
N PRO A 102 16.96 -2.82 -6.77
CA PRO A 102 16.45 -1.49 -6.48
C PRO A 102 16.30 -1.19 -4.98
N LEU A 103 16.10 -2.21 -4.13
CA LEU A 103 15.97 -2.06 -2.67
C LEU A 103 17.32 -1.93 -1.94
N LEU A 104 18.43 -2.21 -2.61
CA LEU A 104 19.76 -2.22 -1.97
C LEU A 104 20.14 -0.88 -1.32
N PRO A 105 19.87 0.30 -1.93
CA PRO A 105 20.11 1.58 -1.26
C PRO A 105 19.32 1.71 0.04
N MET A 106 18.02 1.39 0.04
CA MET A 106 17.18 1.46 1.24
C MET A 106 17.71 0.55 2.36
N PHE A 107 18.23 -0.63 2.03
CA PHE A 107 18.86 -1.51 3.01
C PHE A 107 20.13 -0.89 3.60
N ARG A 108 20.99 -0.31 2.75
CA ARG A 108 22.25 0.33 3.17
C ARG A 108 22.03 1.61 3.98
N ASP A 109 20.96 2.33 3.70
CA ASP A 109 20.57 3.56 4.39
C ASP A 109 19.85 3.27 5.73
N GLY A 110 19.49 2.00 6.00
CA GLY A 110 18.81 1.59 7.23
C GLY A 110 17.29 1.72 7.20
N ASP A 111 16.72 2.07 6.05
CA ASP A 111 15.28 2.22 5.82
C ASP A 111 14.56 0.89 5.54
N LEU A 112 15.31 -0.17 5.21
CA LEU A 112 14.80 -1.52 4.97
C LEU A 112 15.44 -2.54 5.91
N ALA A 113 14.61 -3.33 6.58
CA ALA A 113 15.03 -4.49 7.37
C ALA A 113 14.45 -5.79 6.80
N ILE A 114 15.30 -6.82 6.69
CA ILE A 114 14.89 -8.18 6.31
C ILE A 114 14.90 -9.04 7.56
N VAL A 115 13.72 -9.55 7.95
CA VAL A 115 13.56 -10.38 9.15
C VAL A 115 13.47 -11.85 8.74
N HIS A 116 14.52 -12.60 9.03
CA HIS A 116 14.57 -14.04 8.83
C HIS A 116 13.91 -14.81 9.98
N ALA A 117 13.53 -16.06 9.72
CA ALA A 117 12.93 -16.96 10.70
C ALA A 117 11.67 -16.41 11.39
N ALA A 118 10.95 -15.51 10.71
CA ALA A 118 9.63 -15.05 11.09
C ALA A 118 8.57 -15.74 10.20
N GLY A 119 7.48 -16.20 10.82
CA GLY A 119 6.42 -16.89 10.11
C GLY A 119 5.26 -17.30 11.01
N SER A 120 4.21 -17.83 10.41
CA SER A 120 3.07 -18.36 11.14
C SER A 120 3.49 -19.59 11.96
N PRO A 121 3.04 -19.74 13.22
CA PRO A 121 3.27 -20.96 13.99
C PRO A 121 2.43 -22.15 13.48
N HIS A 122 1.52 -21.93 12.53
CA HIS A 122 0.71 -22.97 11.94
C HIS A 122 1.24 -23.41 10.58
N ASN A 123 1.32 -24.73 10.38
CA ASN A 123 1.91 -25.40 9.23
C ASN A 123 0.95 -25.70 8.06
N THR A 124 -0.09 -24.86 7.85
CA THR A 124 -1.00 -25.10 6.72
C THR A 124 -0.28 -24.87 5.41
N ARG A 125 -0.67 -25.62 4.39
CA ARG A 125 -0.22 -25.44 3.00
C ARG A 125 -1.32 -24.84 2.12
N SER A 126 -2.48 -24.54 2.70
CA SER A 126 -3.59 -23.90 2.00
C SER A 126 -3.36 -22.39 1.98
N HIS A 127 -3.23 -21.80 0.80
CA HIS A 127 -3.19 -20.35 0.63
C HIS A 127 -4.38 -19.69 1.33
N THR A 128 -5.59 -20.20 1.09
CA THR A 128 -6.82 -19.65 1.66
C THR A 128 -6.77 -19.61 3.18
N GLU A 129 -6.34 -20.70 3.83
CA GLU A 129 -6.28 -20.74 5.30
C GLU A 129 -5.17 -19.84 5.85
N ALA A 130 -3.96 -19.93 5.27
CA ALA A 130 -2.82 -19.13 5.70
C ALA A 130 -3.12 -17.63 5.59
N GLN A 131 -3.70 -17.21 4.46
CA GLN A 131 -4.09 -15.82 4.24
C GLN A 131 -5.14 -15.36 5.24
N ILE A 132 -6.18 -16.16 5.51
CA ILE A 132 -7.18 -15.86 6.54
C ILE A 132 -6.52 -15.65 7.90
N TRP A 133 -5.54 -16.48 8.28
CA TRP A 133 -4.88 -16.38 9.57
C TRP A 133 -3.93 -15.20 9.71
N TRP A 134 -3.20 -14.85 8.66
CA TRP A 134 -2.39 -13.62 8.65
C TRP A 134 -3.27 -12.37 8.74
N GLU A 135 -4.41 -12.37 8.05
CA GLU A 135 -5.33 -11.24 8.05
C GLU A 135 -6.17 -11.14 9.33
N SER A 136 -6.53 -12.26 9.96
CA SER A 136 -7.21 -12.27 11.26
C SER A 136 -6.25 -12.05 12.43
N GLY A 137 -4.96 -12.38 12.26
CA GLY A 137 -3.95 -12.35 13.32
C GLY A 137 -4.14 -13.46 14.37
N THR A 138 -4.88 -14.53 14.05
CA THR A 138 -5.16 -15.65 14.98
C THR A 138 -4.97 -17.01 14.30
N PRO A 139 -3.72 -17.44 14.07
CA PRO A 139 -3.43 -18.71 13.39
C PRO A 139 -4.04 -19.90 14.11
N GLY A 140 -4.68 -20.79 13.33
CA GLY A 140 -5.39 -21.98 13.85
C GLY A 140 -6.77 -21.71 14.45
N ASN A 141 -7.22 -20.45 14.51
CA ASN A 141 -8.55 -20.12 15.05
C ASN A 141 -9.50 -19.65 13.94
N HIS A 142 -10.42 -20.54 13.51
CA HIS A 142 -11.45 -20.23 12.52
C HIS A 142 -12.63 -19.42 13.07
N ARG A 143 -12.71 -19.21 14.40
CA ARG A 143 -13.82 -18.47 15.01
C ARG A 143 -13.62 -16.95 14.96
N THR A 144 -12.40 -16.49 14.74
CA THR A 144 -12.11 -15.06 14.59
C THR A 144 -12.65 -14.57 13.25
N THR A 145 -13.72 -13.79 13.29
CA THR A 145 -14.42 -13.29 12.10
C THR A 145 -13.90 -11.94 11.61
N ASP A 146 -13.18 -11.20 12.46
CA ASP A 146 -12.62 -9.89 12.19
C ASP A 146 -11.12 -9.92 11.84
N GLY A 147 -10.65 -8.81 11.28
CA GLY A 147 -9.27 -8.61 10.86
C GLY A 147 -8.48 -7.80 11.88
N TRP A 148 -7.18 -8.08 11.99
CA TRP A 148 -6.36 -7.44 13.03
C TRP A 148 -6.16 -5.93 12.80
N LEU A 149 -6.11 -5.46 11.54
CA LEU A 149 -6.07 -4.01 11.28
C LEU A 149 -7.38 -3.33 11.66
N ASN A 150 -8.53 -3.99 11.45
CA ASN A 150 -9.81 -3.45 11.93
C ASN A 150 -9.81 -3.32 13.46
N ARG A 151 -9.39 -4.37 14.18
CA ARG A 151 -9.27 -4.30 15.65
C ARG A 151 -8.28 -3.23 16.10
N ALA A 152 -7.17 -3.04 15.37
CA ALA A 152 -6.19 -2.01 15.66
C ALA A 152 -6.78 -0.59 15.51
N LEU A 153 -7.66 -0.36 14.51
CA LEU A 153 -8.38 0.91 14.37
C LEU A 153 -9.29 1.22 15.56
N GLY A 154 -9.88 0.20 16.18
CA GLY A 154 -10.69 0.35 17.39
C GLY A 154 -9.89 0.65 18.64
N ALA A 155 -8.67 0.12 18.74
CA ALA A 155 -7.76 0.38 19.84
C ALA A 155 -7.02 1.72 19.70
N ALA A 156 -6.86 2.23 18.48
CA ALA A 156 -6.27 3.53 18.23
C ALA A 156 -7.19 4.67 18.67
N GLU A 157 -6.62 5.75 19.23
CA GLU A 157 -7.38 6.93 19.59
C GLU A 157 -8.17 7.45 18.38
N VAL A 158 -9.49 7.52 18.54
CA VAL A 158 -10.37 8.12 17.55
C VAL A 158 -10.24 9.62 17.69
N ARG A 159 -9.51 10.25 16.76
CA ARG A 159 -9.61 11.70 16.60
C ARG A 159 -10.86 12.01 15.81
N ASP A 160 -11.75 12.79 16.40
CA ASP A 160 -12.99 13.21 15.73
C ASP A 160 -12.68 13.89 14.39
N GLY A 161 -13.47 13.56 13.38
CA GLY A 161 -13.40 14.22 12.07
C GLY A 161 -12.47 13.61 11.03
N LEU A 162 -11.77 12.49 11.29
CA LEU A 162 -10.98 11.78 10.26
C LEU A 162 -11.90 11.02 9.27
N PRO A 163 -12.04 11.47 8.02
CA PRO A 163 -13.04 10.96 7.10
C PRO A 163 -12.64 9.62 6.48
N LEU A 164 -11.33 9.34 6.39
CA LEU A 164 -10.79 8.12 5.80
C LEU A 164 -9.59 7.59 6.60
N ARG A 165 -9.86 6.77 7.62
CA ARG A 165 -8.83 6.19 8.50
C ARG A 165 -8.16 4.93 7.93
N ALA A 166 -8.87 4.19 7.07
CA ALA A 166 -8.42 2.90 6.58
C ALA A 166 -8.80 2.66 5.13
N ILE A 167 -7.87 2.11 4.37
CA ILE A 167 -8.09 1.84 2.95
C ILE A 167 -7.44 0.55 2.48
N ALA A 168 -8.14 -0.20 1.63
CA ALA A 168 -7.58 -1.30 0.85
C ALA A 168 -7.60 -0.94 -0.63
N THR A 169 -6.48 -1.13 -1.32
CA THR A 169 -6.41 -1.04 -2.79
C THR A 169 -6.60 -2.43 -3.39
N THR A 170 -7.81 -2.98 -3.23
CA THR A 170 -8.20 -4.34 -3.63
C THR A 170 -9.60 -4.32 -4.24
N SER A 171 -9.96 -5.35 -5.02
CA SER A 171 -11.29 -5.44 -5.65
C SER A 171 -12.44 -5.63 -4.67
N GLU A 172 -12.17 -6.34 -3.58
CA GLU A 172 -13.12 -6.61 -2.50
C GLU A 172 -12.47 -6.25 -1.17
N ARG A 173 -13.29 -6.01 -0.15
CA ARG A 173 -12.78 -5.74 1.20
C ARG A 173 -11.98 -6.96 1.69
N PRO A 174 -10.70 -6.81 2.03
CA PRO A 174 -9.89 -7.91 2.56
C PRO A 174 -10.30 -8.24 3.99
N ARG A 175 -10.07 -9.51 4.40
CA ARG A 175 -10.38 -10.02 5.75
C ARG A 175 -9.69 -9.20 6.83
N ILE A 176 -8.51 -8.63 6.54
CA ILE A 176 -7.74 -7.79 7.47
C ILE A 176 -8.51 -6.55 7.95
N PHE A 177 -9.54 -6.14 7.19
CA PHE A 177 -10.44 -5.04 7.52
C PHE A 177 -11.87 -5.47 7.88
N TYR A 178 -12.15 -6.76 8.06
CA TYR A 178 -13.45 -7.18 8.58
C TYR A 178 -13.60 -6.75 10.04
N GLY A 179 -14.77 -6.24 10.41
CA GLY A 179 -15.07 -5.77 11.76
C GLY A 179 -15.96 -4.52 11.74
N GLU A 180 -16.06 -3.86 12.90
CA GLU A 180 -17.00 -2.75 13.13
C GLU A 180 -16.48 -1.40 12.62
N HIS A 181 -15.18 -1.26 12.41
CA HIS A 181 -14.58 0.00 11.98
C HIS A 181 -14.62 0.16 10.46
N ALA A 182 -14.96 1.37 9.99
CA ALA A 182 -15.06 1.67 8.58
C ALA A 182 -13.68 1.60 7.89
N ALA A 183 -13.64 0.90 6.76
CA ALA A 183 -12.51 0.85 5.85
C ALA A 183 -13.02 0.95 4.41
N ALA A 184 -12.42 1.85 3.64
CA ALA A 184 -12.72 2.00 2.22
C ALA A 184 -11.97 0.95 1.39
N THR A 185 -12.50 0.65 0.21
CA THR A 185 -11.90 -0.29 -0.73
C THR A 185 -11.90 0.34 -2.12
N LEU A 186 -10.76 0.32 -2.79
CA LEU A 186 -10.55 0.83 -4.15
C LEU A 186 -9.93 -0.27 -5.00
N ALA A 187 -10.67 -0.77 -5.99
CA ALA A 187 -10.17 -1.81 -6.89
C ALA A 187 -9.14 -1.27 -7.88
N ASP A 188 -9.42 -0.08 -8.41
CA ASP A 188 -8.62 0.63 -9.40
C ASP A 188 -8.79 2.13 -9.15
N ALA A 189 -7.83 2.92 -9.64
CA ALA A 189 -8.05 4.33 -9.88
C ALA A 189 -9.39 4.52 -10.63
N ASP A 190 -9.64 3.79 -11.70
CA ASP A 190 -10.83 4.00 -12.53
C ASP A 190 -12.10 3.38 -11.95
N SER A 191 -12.01 2.47 -10.97
CA SER A 191 -13.18 1.78 -10.40
C SER A 191 -14.02 2.66 -9.46
N LEU A 192 -13.49 3.81 -9.02
CA LEU A 192 -14.28 4.82 -8.33
C LEU A 192 -14.93 5.82 -9.30
N ALA A 193 -14.80 5.59 -10.61
CA ALA A 193 -15.77 6.11 -11.55
C ALA A 193 -17.07 5.30 -11.39
N LEU A 194 -17.90 5.71 -10.42
CA LEU A 194 -19.24 6.09 -10.88
C LEU A 194 -18.99 6.89 -12.15
N SER A 195 -19.51 6.47 -13.30
CA SER A 195 -19.29 7.17 -14.57
C SER A 195 -19.78 8.62 -14.45
N VAL A 196 -18.92 9.48 -13.91
CA VAL A 196 -19.03 10.94 -13.72
C VAL A 196 -18.40 11.63 -14.94
N ALA A 197 -18.26 10.90 -16.04
CA ALA A 197 -17.99 11.45 -17.35
C ALA A 197 -19.31 11.64 -18.11
N ASP A 198 -20.25 12.44 -17.55
CA ASP A 198 -20.98 13.42 -18.34
C ASP A 198 -21.70 14.46 -17.44
N THR A 199 -21.47 15.73 -17.77
CA THR A 199 -22.18 16.96 -17.41
C THR A 199 -23.34 16.90 -16.36
N GLY A 200 -23.14 17.49 -15.18
CA GLY A 200 -24.20 17.93 -14.24
C GLY A 200 -24.96 16.86 -13.44
N THR A 201 -24.81 15.56 -13.76
CA THR A 201 -25.57 14.46 -13.13
C THR A 201 -24.86 13.76 -11.97
N ALA A 202 -23.54 13.91 -11.83
CA ALA A 202 -22.78 13.31 -10.74
C ALA A 202 -23.03 13.97 -9.38
N ASP A 203 -22.99 15.30 -9.33
CA ASP A 203 -23.34 16.07 -8.13
C ASP A 203 -24.80 15.83 -7.74
N SER A 204 -25.69 15.65 -8.73
CA SER A 204 -27.10 15.35 -8.47
C SER A 204 -27.30 13.91 -7.96
N LEU A 205 -26.53 12.93 -8.43
CA LEU A 205 -26.56 11.56 -7.92
C LEU A 205 -25.97 11.46 -6.51
N VAL A 206 -24.81 12.07 -6.25
CA VAL A 206 -24.22 12.16 -4.91
C VAL A 206 -25.16 12.90 -3.97
N GLY A 207 -25.79 14.00 -4.43
CA GLY A 207 -26.83 14.72 -3.68
C GLY A 207 -28.06 13.86 -3.39
N THR A 208 -28.51 13.06 -4.36
CA THR A 208 -29.65 12.14 -4.22
C THR A 208 -29.33 11.02 -3.22
N LEU A 209 -28.17 10.38 -3.33
CA LEU A 209 -27.72 9.36 -2.37
C LEU A 209 -27.55 9.95 -0.98
N ARG A 210 -27.01 11.18 -0.86
CA ARG A 210 -26.87 11.89 0.42
C ARG A 210 -28.23 12.15 1.05
N ALA A 211 -29.21 12.59 0.26
CA ALA A 211 -30.58 12.78 0.72
C ALA A 211 -31.24 11.46 1.14
N LEU A 212 -31.02 10.37 0.39
CA LEU A 212 -31.55 9.04 0.69
C LEU A 212 -30.95 8.48 1.99
N TYR A 213 -29.62 8.53 2.15
CA TYR A 213 -28.98 8.08 3.38
C TYR A 213 -29.36 8.95 4.58
N SER A 214 -29.50 10.27 4.41
CA SER A 214 -29.96 11.18 5.48
C SER A 214 -31.36 10.84 5.99
N GLN A 215 -32.20 10.22 5.15
CA GLN A 215 -33.56 9.78 5.49
C GLN A 215 -33.62 8.30 5.94
N ALA A 216 -32.50 7.58 5.97
CA ALA A 216 -32.48 6.20 6.43
C ALA A 216 -32.82 6.15 7.93
N SER A 217 -33.83 5.34 8.27
CA SER A 217 -34.30 5.15 9.65
C SER A 217 -33.29 4.38 10.52
N ASN A 218 -32.41 3.61 9.88
CA ASN A 218 -31.32 2.91 10.56
C ASN A 218 -30.09 3.81 10.65
N GLU A 219 -29.67 4.11 11.89
CA GLU A 219 -28.54 4.99 12.16
C GLU A 219 -27.23 4.52 11.54
N LEU A 220 -26.97 3.21 11.58
CA LEU A 220 -25.76 2.62 11.01
C LEU A 220 -25.73 2.80 9.48
N VAL A 221 -26.88 2.61 8.81
CA VAL A 221 -27.02 2.82 7.36
C VAL A 221 -26.83 4.30 6.99
N ARG A 222 -27.44 5.21 7.77
CA ARG A 222 -27.29 6.65 7.59
C ARG A 222 -25.84 7.09 7.75
N ALA A 223 -25.20 6.74 8.87
CA ALA A 223 -23.82 7.09 9.16
C ALA A 223 -22.85 6.50 8.13
N SER A 224 -22.99 5.22 7.80
CA SER A 224 -22.13 4.54 6.82
C SER A 224 -22.28 5.11 5.41
N GLY A 225 -23.52 5.38 4.98
CA GLY A 225 -23.80 5.96 3.67
C GLY A 225 -23.26 7.38 3.51
N LEU A 226 -23.45 8.24 4.52
CA LEU A 226 -22.91 9.60 4.51
C LEU A 226 -21.38 9.62 4.59
N SER A 227 -20.77 8.78 5.44
CA SER A 227 -19.32 8.62 5.52
C SER A 227 -18.72 8.11 4.21
N GLY A 228 -19.40 7.18 3.53
CA GLY A 228 -18.97 6.66 2.24
C GLY A 228 -19.01 7.71 1.13
N LEU A 229 -20.05 8.54 1.09
CA LEU A 229 -20.14 9.66 0.13
C LEU A 229 -19.09 10.74 0.41
N GLU A 230 -18.80 11.03 1.68
CA GLU A 230 -17.75 11.97 2.04
C GLU A 230 -16.36 11.44 1.67
N THR A 231 -16.11 10.15 1.91
CA THR A 231 -14.90 9.47 1.45
C THR A 231 -14.76 9.57 -0.06
N ALA A 232 -15.82 9.28 -0.82
CA ALA A 232 -15.81 9.37 -2.28
C ALA A 232 -15.53 10.80 -2.78
N ARG A 233 -16.11 11.81 -2.14
CA ARG A 233 -15.83 13.23 -2.44
C ARG A 233 -14.36 13.56 -2.21
N ILE A 234 -13.83 13.20 -1.05
CA ILE A 234 -12.43 13.43 -0.69
C ILE A 234 -11.51 12.74 -1.69
N LEU A 235 -11.76 11.47 -2.00
CA LEU A 235 -10.98 10.71 -2.99
C LEU A 235 -11.01 11.38 -4.38
N SER A 236 -12.17 11.87 -4.80
CA SER A 236 -12.37 12.56 -6.09
C SER A 236 -11.64 13.90 -6.15
N GLU A 237 -11.83 14.77 -5.16
CA GLU A 237 -11.18 16.09 -5.07
C GLU A 237 -9.67 15.95 -5.02
N ALA A 238 -9.22 15.00 -4.21
CA ALA A 238 -7.83 14.70 -4.07
C ALA A 238 -7.23 14.32 -5.46
N ARG A 239 -7.82 13.38 -6.20
CA ARG A 239 -7.31 12.96 -7.52
C ARG A 239 -7.12 14.10 -8.54
N SER A 240 -7.96 15.13 -8.51
CA SER A 240 -7.86 16.26 -9.44
C SER A 240 -6.56 17.07 -9.29
N ALA A 241 -5.85 16.91 -8.17
CA ALA A 241 -4.59 17.57 -7.85
C ALA A 241 -3.40 16.58 -7.79
N ARG A 242 -3.47 15.44 -8.48
CA ARG A 242 -2.45 14.39 -8.43
C ARG A 242 -1.13 14.85 -9.05
N GLU A 243 -0.11 15.00 -8.22
CA GLU A 243 1.30 15.09 -8.63
C GLU A 243 2.04 13.83 -8.15
N SER A 244 2.73 13.15 -9.06
CA SER A 244 3.62 12.02 -8.74
C SER A 244 5.06 12.49 -8.71
N GLY A 245 5.72 12.31 -7.57
CA GLY A 245 7.17 12.46 -7.39
C GLY A 245 7.96 11.18 -7.65
N GLY A 246 7.32 10.02 -7.72
CA GLY A 246 7.94 8.72 -8.01
C GLY A 246 7.74 8.23 -9.45
N SER A 247 8.68 7.42 -9.95
CA SER A 247 8.61 6.76 -11.26
C SER A 247 8.10 5.32 -11.14
N TYR A 248 6.79 5.15 -11.07
CA TYR A 248 6.14 3.85 -10.91
C TYR A 248 6.22 2.98 -12.18
N PRO A 249 6.45 1.64 -12.05
CA PRO A 249 6.42 0.72 -13.19
C PRO A 249 5.09 0.76 -13.97
N GLU A 250 5.18 0.95 -15.29
CA GLU A 250 4.00 0.94 -16.17
C GLU A 250 3.35 -0.44 -16.23
N GLY A 251 2.01 -0.48 -16.23
CA GLY A 251 1.23 -1.73 -16.33
C GLY A 251 1.25 -2.60 -15.07
N SER A 252 1.82 -2.11 -13.97
CA SER A 252 1.81 -2.79 -12.67
C SER A 252 0.63 -2.35 -11.81
N ALA A 253 -0.28 -3.28 -11.53
CA ALA A 253 -1.39 -3.06 -10.61
C ALA A 253 -0.91 -2.82 -9.16
N PHE A 254 0.24 -3.39 -8.79
CA PHE A 254 0.84 -3.16 -7.49
C PHE A 254 1.46 -1.76 -7.39
N ALA A 255 2.18 -1.31 -8.43
CA ALA A 255 2.70 0.04 -8.51
C ALA A 255 1.58 1.08 -8.45
N GLN A 256 0.48 0.84 -9.18
CA GLN A 256 -0.73 1.66 -9.13
C GLN A 256 -1.27 1.69 -7.69
N SER A 257 -1.53 0.54 -7.07
CA SER A 257 -1.98 0.47 -5.67
C SER A 257 -1.14 1.32 -4.71
N LEU A 258 0.20 1.27 -4.83
CA LEU A 258 1.09 2.09 -4.01
C LEU A 258 1.05 3.58 -4.36
N SER A 259 0.93 3.95 -5.63
CA SER A 259 0.76 5.34 -6.04
C SER A 259 -0.52 5.96 -5.46
N GLU A 260 -1.60 5.18 -5.42
CA GLU A 260 -2.87 5.57 -4.83
C GLU A 260 -2.72 5.79 -3.32
N ILE A 261 -2.00 4.91 -2.62
CA ILE A 261 -1.73 5.07 -1.19
C ILE A 261 -0.85 6.30 -0.93
N ALA A 262 0.24 6.49 -1.69
CA ALA A 262 1.13 7.64 -1.54
C ALA A 262 0.38 8.96 -1.74
N TYR A 263 -0.49 8.96 -2.74
CA TYR A 263 -1.37 10.06 -3.05
C TYR A 263 -2.26 10.44 -1.83
N LEU A 264 -2.90 9.45 -1.19
CA LEU A 264 -3.76 9.69 -0.02
C LEU A 264 -2.99 10.15 1.22
N ILE A 265 -1.77 9.66 1.40
CA ILE A 265 -0.86 10.12 2.45
C ILE A 265 -0.47 11.59 2.22
N LYS A 266 -0.15 11.96 0.98
CA LYS A 266 0.16 13.36 0.62
C LYS A 266 -1.03 14.28 0.82
N ALA A 267 -2.22 13.85 0.37
CA ALA A 267 -3.49 14.56 0.53
C ALA A 267 -3.93 14.71 2.00
N ASN A 268 -3.29 13.98 2.93
CA ASN A 268 -3.50 14.08 4.36
C ASN A 268 -4.99 13.95 4.75
N VAL A 269 -5.64 12.89 4.25
CA VAL A 269 -7.08 12.62 4.43
C VAL A 269 -7.43 11.92 5.75
N GLY A 270 -6.48 11.88 6.69
CA GLY A 270 -6.64 11.21 7.98
C GLY A 270 -6.32 9.70 7.96
N LEU A 271 -5.58 9.24 6.95
CA LEU A 271 -5.21 7.84 6.78
C LEU A 271 -4.32 7.37 7.94
N GLN A 272 -4.66 6.23 8.54
CA GLN A 272 -3.88 5.57 9.60
C GLN A 272 -3.32 4.23 9.12
N VAL A 273 -4.11 3.47 8.37
CA VAL A 273 -3.72 2.15 7.87
C VAL A 273 -4.10 2.01 6.41
N ALA A 274 -3.19 1.45 5.62
CA ALA A 274 -3.45 1.08 4.23
C ALA A 274 -3.11 -0.39 4.01
N PHE A 275 -3.79 -1.00 3.05
CA PHE A 275 -3.55 -2.38 2.64
C PHE A 275 -3.44 -2.49 1.13
N ALA A 276 -2.39 -3.14 0.64
CA ALA A 276 -2.17 -3.44 -0.76
C ALA A 276 -1.71 -4.89 -0.93
N GLU A 277 -1.77 -5.38 -2.17
CA GLU A 277 -1.43 -6.76 -2.48
C GLU A 277 -0.48 -6.84 -3.66
N SER A 278 0.53 -7.68 -3.53
CA SER A 278 1.39 -8.08 -4.63
C SER A 278 1.04 -9.52 -4.99
N ARG A 279 0.40 -9.75 -6.14
CA ARG A 279 -0.14 -11.06 -6.55
C ARG A 279 0.40 -11.55 -7.89
N THR A 280 0.22 -10.73 -8.93
CA THR A 280 0.58 -11.03 -10.32
C THR A 280 0.96 -9.75 -11.02
N ALA A 281 2.07 -9.77 -11.76
CA ALA A 281 2.50 -8.65 -12.58
C ALA A 281 1.60 -8.54 -13.84
N GLY A 282 0.50 -7.78 -13.71
CA GLY A 282 -0.35 -7.30 -14.81
C GLY A 282 -1.18 -8.34 -15.57
N GLU A 283 -2.01 -7.86 -16.51
CA GLU A 283 -2.99 -8.63 -17.30
C GLU A 283 -2.37 -9.68 -18.26
N ASN A 284 -1.04 -9.78 -18.32
CA ASN A 284 -0.31 -10.67 -19.23
C ASN A 284 0.48 -11.79 -18.50
N ASN A 285 0.15 -12.07 -17.23
CA ASN A 285 0.69 -13.19 -16.44
C ASN A 285 2.23 -13.26 -16.42
N ARG A 286 2.89 -12.16 -16.01
CA ARG A 286 4.37 -12.05 -15.97
C ARG A 286 4.97 -12.31 -14.60
N GLY A 287 4.44 -13.27 -13.84
CA GLY A 287 5.05 -13.68 -12.56
C GLY A 287 4.04 -13.91 -11.44
N THR A 288 4.45 -14.70 -10.47
CA THR A 288 3.69 -15.05 -9.27
C THR A 288 4.67 -15.39 -8.16
N TRP A 289 4.27 -15.17 -6.91
CA TRP A 289 5.05 -15.68 -5.77
C TRP A 289 4.91 -17.20 -5.62
N ASP A 290 3.88 -17.82 -6.20
CA ASP A 290 3.64 -19.27 -6.17
C ASP A 290 4.53 -20.06 -7.14
N THR A 291 5.84 -19.96 -6.94
CA THR A 291 6.83 -20.50 -7.87
C THR A 291 7.12 -21.99 -7.61
N HIS A 292 6.42 -22.85 -8.36
CA HIS A 292 6.65 -24.31 -8.35
C HIS A 292 7.67 -24.78 -9.39
N SER A 293 8.08 -23.91 -10.31
CA SER A 293 9.06 -24.22 -11.36
C SER A 293 9.77 -22.98 -11.87
N ASN A 294 10.92 -23.19 -12.55
CA ASN A 294 11.72 -22.15 -13.22
C ASN A 294 12.03 -20.93 -12.34
N GLN A 295 12.22 -21.14 -11.05
CA GLN A 295 12.32 -20.06 -10.07
C GLN A 295 13.64 -19.29 -10.15
N ALA A 296 14.72 -19.93 -10.64
CA ALA A 296 16.04 -19.33 -10.81
C ALA A 296 16.29 -18.71 -12.21
N ALA A 297 15.35 -18.88 -13.15
CA ALA A 297 15.51 -18.34 -14.50
C ALA A 297 15.43 -16.79 -14.47
N PRO A 298 16.31 -16.04 -15.15
CA PRO A 298 16.32 -14.58 -15.13
C PRO A 298 14.97 -13.93 -15.51
N ASP A 299 14.24 -14.56 -16.42
CA ASP A 299 12.91 -14.19 -16.92
C ASP A 299 11.78 -15.05 -16.31
N GLY A 300 12.10 -15.76 -15.22
CA GLY A 300 11.17 -16.63 -14.50
C GLY A 300 10.15 -15.85 -13.67
N PRO A 301 9.14 -16.56 -13.11
CA PRO A 301 8.05 -15.92 -12.38
C PRO A 301 8.50 -15.20 -11.09
N PHE A 302 9.54 -15.68 -10.41
CA PHE A 302 10.05 -15.06 -9.19
C PHE A 302 10.82 -13.76 -9.46
N PRO A 303 11.83 -13.73 -10.35
CA PRO A 303 12.57 -12.49 -10.62
C PRO A 303 11.67 -11.38 -11.18
N LEU A 304 10.69 -11.72 -12.02
CA LEU A 304 9.74 -10.73 -12.53
C LEU A 304 8.89 -10.12 -11.41
N MET A 305 8.41 -10.93 -10.46
CA MET A 305 7.71 -10.39 -9.29
C MET A 305 8.62 -9.58 -8.37
N ALA A 306 9.86 -10.01 -8.18
CA ALA A 306 10.83 -9.30 -7.35
C ALA A 306 11.22 -7.92 -7.93
N ASP A 307 11.37 -7.82 -9.26
CA ASP A 307 11.66 -6.55 -9.94
C ASP A 307 10.45 -5.61 -9.87
N ASP A 308 9.24 -6.09 -10.18
CA ASP A 308 7.99 -5.31 -10.03
C ASP A 308 7.82 -4.78 -8.61
N PHE A 309 7.97 -5.66 -7.62
CA PHE A 309 7.81 -5.33 -6.21
C PHE A 309 8.86 -4.31 -5.73
N SER A 310 10.14 -4.54 -6.05
CA SER A 310 11.22 -3.65 -5.63
C SER A 310 11.11 -2.26 -6.23
N ARG A 311 10.86 -2.16 -7.54
CA ARG A 311 10.69 -0.86 -8.22
C ARG A 311 9.47 -0.11 -7.71
N SER A 312 8.36 -0.81 -7.49
CA SER A 312 7.13 -0.21 -6.96
C SER A 312 7.33 0.36 -5.55
N LEU A 313 8.05 -0.36 -4.68
CA LEU A 313 8.39 0.14 -3.34
C LEU A 313 9.34 1.34 -3.39
N VAL A 314 10.37 1.31 -4.23
CA VAL A 314 11.28 2.45 -4.38
C VAL A 314 10.51 3.67 -4.87
N ALA A 315 9.70 3.52 -5.92
CA ALA A 315 8.86 4.61 -6.43
C ALA A 315 7.89 5.15 -5.37
N PHE A 316 7.34 4.27 -4.51
CA PHE A 316 6.49 4.67 -3.39
C PHE A 316 7.22 5.55 -2.37
N PHE A 317 8.41 5.16 -1.94
CA PHE A 317 9.19 5.97 -0.99
C PHE A 317 9.71 7.27 -1.61
N GLU A 318 10.06 7.26 -2.90
CA GLU A 318 10.40 8.46 -3.66
C GLU A 318 9.20 9.43 -3.75
N ASP A 319 8.02 8.90 -4.06
CA ASP A 319 6.79 9.70 -4.18
C ASP A 319 6.35 10.34 -2.86
N LEU A 320 6.60 9.67 -1.74
CA LEU A 320 6.35 10.21 -0.41
C LEU A 320 7.32 11.36 -0.04
N GLY A 321 8.53 11.38 -0.59
CA GLY A 321 9.55 12.35 -0.23
C GLY A 321 9.82 12.35 1.27
N SER A 322 9.73 13.52 1.92
CA SER A 322 9.94 13.64 3.37
C SER A 322 8.83 12.99 4.21
N LEU A 323 7.68 12.65 3.63
CA LEU A 323 6.59 12.00 4.37
C LEU A 323 6.90 10.53 4.70
N ARG A 324 7.92 9.94 4.09
CA ARG A 324 8.30 8.55 4.35
C ARG A 324 8.68 8.30 5.81
N ASP A 325 9.14 9.32 6.54
CA ASP A 325 9.50 9.22 7.96
C ASP A 325 8.27 8.97 8.87
N ASP A 326 7.08 9.30 8.37
CA ASP A 326 5.80 9.03 9.03
C ASP A 326 5.15 7.73 8.53
N VAL A 327 5.79 6.97 7.63
CA VAL A 327 5.21 5.77 7.01
C VAL A 327 6.01 4.54 7.38
N VAL A 328 5.33 3.53 7.94
CA VAL A 328 5.90 2.20 8.14
C VAL A 328 5.27 1.26 7.12
N VAL A 329 6.11 0.58 6.34
CA VAL A 329 5.66 -0.47 5.41
C VAL A 329 5.94 -1.84 6.02
N LEU A 330 4.89 -2.64 6.25
CA LEU A 330 4.99 -4.03 6.64
C LEU A 330 4.66 -4.91 5.45
N THR A 331 5.60 -5.77 5.04
CA THR A 331 5.37 -6.73 3.95
C THR A 331 5.33 -8.14 4.53
N LEU A 332 4.36 -8.94 4.10
CA LEU A 332 4.16 -10.31 4.58
C LEU A 332 3.69 -11.23 3.47
N THR A 333 3.85 -12.54 3.68
CA THR A 333 3.39 -13.59 2.77
C THR A 333 2.75 -14.72 3.58
N ASP A 334 1.90 -15.51 2.94
CA ASP A 334 1.07 -16.54 3.57
C ASP A 334 1.91 -17.63 4.25
N PHE A 335 2.96 -18.09 3.58
CA PHE A 335 3.94 -19.00 4.14
C PHE A 335 5.26 -18.86 3.38
N GLY A 336 6.35 -19.33 3.98
CA GLY A 336 7.59 -19.53 3.25
C GLY A 336 7.52 -20.74 2.30
N ARG A 337 8.62 -21.03 1.62
CA ARG A 337 8.73 -22.20 0.74
C ARG A 337 9.55 -23.31 1.38
N ASN A 338 9.35 -24.53 0.90
CA ASN A 338 10.17 -25.67 1.33
C ASN A 338 11.66 -25.37 1.14
N VAL A 339 12.47 -25.78 2.12
CA VAL A 339 13.93 -25.64 2.03
C VAL A 339 14.47 -26.46 0.86
N VAL A 340 13.91 -27.65 0.62
CA VAL A 340 14.31 -28.55 -0.48
C VAL A 340 13.66 -28.11 -1.78
N GLU A 341 14.47 -27.94 -2.84
CA GLU A 341 13.94 -27.72 -4.19
C GLU A 341 13.17 -28.94 -4.70
N ASN A 342 12.22 -28.70 -5.59
CA ASN A 342 11.44 -29.73 -6.25
C ASN A 342 12.04 -30.10 -7.63
N ALA A 343 11.50 -31.14 -8.27
CA ALA A 343 11.97 -31.60 -9.58
C ALA A 343 11.74 -30.60 -10.73
N GLY A 344 10.91 -29.56 -10.52
CA GLY A 344 10.62 -28.51 -11.49
C GLY A 344 11.55 -27.31 -11.42
N ILE A 345 12.63 -27.36 -10.63
CA ILE A 345 13.52 -26.21 -10.39
C ILE A 345 12.72 -25.06 -9.76
N GLY A 346 11.93 -25.41 -8.75
CA GLY A 346 11.18 -24.47 -7.91
C GLY A 346 11.01 -25.05 -6.52
N THR A 347 10.03 -24.54 -5.78
CA THR A 347 9.76 -24.99 -4.41
C THR A 347 8.29 -25.24 -4.19
N ALA A 348 7.96 -26.22 -3.36
CA ALA A 348 6.60 -26.46 -2.89
C ALA A 348 6.29 -25.63 -1.63
N HIS A 349 5.02 -25.59 -1.23
CA HIS A 349 4.55 -24.82 -0.05
C HIS A 349 5.28 -25.26 1.22
N GLY A 350 5.83 -24.29 1.95
CA GLY A 350 6.48 -24.47 3.25
C GLY A 350 5.50 -24.88 4.34
N ARG A 351 6.06 -25.22 5.50
CA ARG A 351 5.33 -25.60 6.72
C ARG A 351 5.87 -24.82 7.90
#